data_AF-A0A5A9P8F8-F1
#
_entry.id   AF-A0A5A9P8F8-F1
#
_cell.length_a   1.000
_cell.length_b   1.000
_cell.length_c   1.000
_cell.angle_alpha   90.00
_cell.angle_beta   90.00
_cell.angle_gamma   90.00
#
_symmetry.space_group_name_H-M   'P 1'
#
loop_
_entity.id
_entity.type
_entity.pdbx_description
1 polymer ?
#
loop_
_entity_poly.entity_id
_entity_poly.type
_entity_poly.pdbx_seq_one_letter_code
_entity_poly.pdbx_strand_id
1 'polypeptide(L)'
;MTLRMTGLLCLVAFLPFLALGLATNPVDFETYPVKLTVFNELTNEKTPFSSSVMEGGVLFGVLNNLQKSNNGFSFTYSIHDDFGIFLESVNRVAASNEDQTYWELLTESEGNLIRLDIGVGCYQPKKDEHIVLRFTTWKI
;
A
#
# COMPACT_ATOMS: atom_id res chain seq x y z
N MET A 1 81.42 12.60 -14.24
CA MET A 1 80.95 13.33 -13.05
C MET A 1 80.36 14.63 -13.58
N THR A 2 79.05 14.94 -13.51
CA THR A 2 78.09 14.74 -12.42
C THR A 2 76.66 14.82 -13.00
N LEU A 3 75.79 13.96 -12.48
CA LEU A 3 74.35 13.88 -12.73
C LEU A 3 73.63 15.13 -12.19
N ARG A 4 72.60 15.65 -12.90
CA ARG A 4 71.41 16.23 -12.24
C ARG A 4 70.14 15.88 -13.02
N MET A 5 69.21 15.34 -12.24
CA MET A 5 67.91 14.81 -12.58
C MET A 5 66.88 15.81 -12.04
N THR A 6 65.97 16.30 -12.88
CA THR A 6 64.74 16.98 -12.44
C THR A 6 63.62 16.48 -13.33
N GLY A 7 62.67 15.78 -12.71
CA GLY A 7 61.50 15.22 -13.36
C GLY A 7 60.26 16.08 -13.22
N LEU A 8 59.17 15.48 -13.73
CA LEU A 8 57.75 15.73 -13.43
C LEU A 8 57.04 16.82 -14.28
N LEU A 9 56.13 16.46 -15.20
CA LEU A 9 54.66 16.35 -14.95
C LEU A 9 53.82 16.27 -16.27
N CYS A 10 52.81 15.39 -16.22
CA CYS A 10 51.46 15.47 -16.79
C CYS A 10 51.17 16.07 -18.19
N LEU A 11 50.49 15.28 -19.04
CA LEU A 11 49.03 15.41 -19.21
C LEU A 11 48.50 14.24 -20.06
N VAL A 12 47.86 13.29 -19.37
CA VAL A 12 46.95 12.31 -19.96
C VAL A 12 45.75 13.11 -20.43
N ALA A 13 45.51 13.19 -21.74
CA ALA A 13 44.31 13.81 -22.29
C ALA A 13 43.10 12.94 -21.94
N PHE A 14 42.50 13.22 -20.78
CA PHE A 14 41.19 12.72 -20.38
C PHE A 14 40.14 13.25 -21.38
N LEU A 15 39.56 12.35 -22.16
CA LEU A 15 38.29 12.57 -22.86
C LEU A 15 37.21 12.89 -21.80
N PRO A 16 36.58 14.08 -21.81
CA PRO A 16 35.45 14.32 -20.94
C PRO A 16 34.19 13.69 -21.56
N PHE A 17 33.70 12.66 -20.86
CA PHE A 17 32.30 12.54 -20.45
C PHE A 17 31.24 13.16 -21.39
N LEU A 18 30.64 12.32 -22.23
CA LEU A 18 29.24 12.45 -22.60
C LEU A 18 28.56 11.11 -22.34
N ALA A 19 28.49 10.75 -21.06
CA ALA A 19 27.39 9.93 -20.60
C ALA A 19 26.13 10.78 -20.82
N LEU A 20 25.42 10.50 -21.91
CA LEU A 20 24.07 10.99 -22.12
C LEU A 20 23.18 10.26 -21.09
N GLY A 21 23.30 10.67 -19.83
CA GLY A 21 22.37 10.31 -18.79
C GLY A 21 21.04 10.96 -19.15
N LEU A 22 20.14 10.17 -19.72
CA LEU A 22 18.71 10.47 -19.66
C LEU A 22 18.38 10.64 -18.18
N ALA A 23 18.33 11.89 -17.71
CA ALA A 23 17.74 12.22 -16.44
C ALA A 23 16.26 11.88 -16.57
N THR A 24 15.89 10.66 -16.16
CA THR A 24 14.49 10.35 -15.89
C THR A 24 14.10 11.24 -14.72
N ASN A 25 13.29 12.27 -14.96
CA ASN A 25 12.65 12.98 -13.87
C ASN A 25 11.96 11.93 -12.99
N PRO A 26 12.20 11.90 -11.66
CA PRO A 26 11.41 11.04 -10.80
C PRO A 26 9.95 11.39 -11.05
N VAL A 27 9.14 10.39 -11.41
CA VAL A 27 7.69 10.56 -11.49
C VAL A 27 7.24 10.81 -10.06
N ASP A 28 6.92 12.06 -9.74
CA ASP A 28 6.33 12.42 -8.47
C ASP A 28 4.87 12.02 -8.54
N PHE A 29 4.51 10.97 -7.80
CA PHE A 29 3.13 10.52 -7.72
C PHE A 29 2.45 11.26 -6.58
N GLU A 30 1.33 11.91 -6.89
CA GLU A 30 0.51 12.51 -5.84
C GLU A 30 0.05 11.43 -4.86
N THR A 31 -0.03 11.80 -3.58
CA THR A 31 -0.55 10.92 -2.55
C THR A 31 -1.82 11.51 -1.97
N TYR A 32 -2.87 10.70 -1.88
CA TYR A 32 -4.17 11.13 -1.38
C TYR A 32 -4.47 10.54 -0.01
N PRO A 33 -5.07 11.32 0.90
CA PRO A 33 -5.57 10.78 2.17
C PRO A 33 -6.72 9.79 1.91
N VAL A 34 -6.72 8.71 2.69
CA VAL A 34 -7.78 7.70 2.72
C VAL A 34 -8.14 7.42 4.17
N LYS A 35 -9.43 7.36 4.46
CA LYS A 35 -9.95 6.97 5.77
C LYS A 35 -10.30 5.50 5.73
N LEU A 36 -10.02 4.78 6.82
CA LEU A 36 -10.37 3.38 6.95
C LEU A 36 -11.00 3.12 8.31
N THR A 37 -12.14 2.43 8.34
CA THR A 37 -12.72 1.92 9.59
C THR A 37 -12.69 0.39 9.58
N VAL A 38 -12.10 -0.20 10.60
CA VAL A 38 -12.29 -1.63 10.90
C VAL A 38 -13.54 -1.74 11.75
N PHE A 39 -14.57 -2.43 11.25
CA PHE A 39 -15.85 -2.60 11.92
C PHE A 39 -16.09 -4.08 12.20
N ASN A 40 -16.10 -4.46 13.47
CA ASN A 40 -16.55 -5.79 13.87
C ASN A 40 -18.04 -5.73 14.17
N GLU A 41 -18.87 -6.25 13.26
CA GLU A 41 -20.33 -6.22 13.40
C GLU A 41 -20.82 -7.11 14.55
N LEU A 42 -20.08 -8.18 14.86
CA LEU A 42 -20.44 -9.13 15.92
C LEU A 42 -20.25 -8.55 17.33
N THR A 43 -19.27 -7.67 17.52
CA THR A 43 -19.03 -6.95 18.78
C THR A 43 -19.54 -5.51 18.76
N ASN A 44 -19.99 -5.03 17.60
CA ASN A 44 -20.33 -3.63 17.32
C ASN A 44 -19.17 -2.65 17.59
N GLU A 45 -17.92 -3.11 17.48
CA GLU A 45 -16.73 -2.29 17.69
C GLU A 45 -16.25 -1.65 16.39
N LYS A 46 -15.92 -0.36 16.45
CA LYS A 46 -15.41 0.42 15.31
C LYS A 46 -14.07 1.04 15.66
N THR A 47 -13.06 0.79 14.83
CA THR A 47 -11.72 1.36 15.01
C THR A 47 -11.34 2.17 13.77
N PRO A 48 -11.26 3.50 13.87
CA PRO A 48 -10.88 4.34 12.75
C PRO A 48 -9.35 4.40 12.59
N PHE A 49 -8.92 4.51 11.34
CA PHE A 49 -7.55 4.66 10.91
C PHE A 49 -7.47 5.70 9.78
N SER A 50 -6.34 6.39 9.71
CA SER A 50 -6.02 7.32 8.63
C SER A 50 -4.73 6.88 7.96
N SER A 51 -4.73 6.89 6.63
CA SER A 51 -3.57 6.56 5.83
C SER A 51 -3.54 7.40 4.56
N SER A 52 -2.64 7.05 3.66
CA SER A 52 -2.57 7.64 2.34
C SER A 52 -2.25 6.57 1.30
N VAL A 53 -2.68 6.84 0.07
CA VAL A 53 -2.42 6.01 -1.09
C VAL A 53 -1.84 6.89 -2.19
N MET A 54 -0.84 6.34 -2.89
CA MET A 54 -0.36 6.96 -4.13
C MET A 54 -1.49 6.98 -5.17
N GLU A 55 -1.53 7.99 -6.03
CA GLU A 55 -2.46 8.03 -7.16
C GLU A 55 -2.34 6.74 -8.00
N GLY A 56 -3.47 6.08 -8.27
CA GLY A 56 -3.51 4.78 -8.94
C GLY A 56 -3.10 3.58 -8.08
N GLY A 57 -2.67 3.81 -6.84
CA GLY A 57 -2.38 2.77 -5.87
C GLY A 57 -3.64 2.03 -5.42
N VAL A 58 -3.47 0.77 -5.03
CA VAL A 58 -4.59 -0.10 -4.61
C VAL A 58 -4.76 -0.12 -3.09
N LEU A 59 -5.93 -0.57 -2.63
CA LEU A 59 -6.27 -0.69 -1.20
C LEU A 59 -5.26 -1.52 -0.42
N PHE A 60 -4.67 -2.55 -1.02
CA PHE A 60 -3.58 -3.31 -0.42
C PHE A 60 -2.37 -2.44 -0.03
N GLY A 61 -2.07 -1.38 -0.78
CA GLY A 61 -1.06 -0.38 -0.44
C GLY A 61 -1.42 0.39 0.83
N VAL A 62 -2.68 0.80 0.97
CA VAL A 62 -3.22 1.46 2.18
C VAL A 62 -3.05 0.56 3.41
N LEU A 63 -3.43 -0.72 3.31
CA LEU A 63 -3.32 -1.66 4.43
C LEU A 63 -1.86 -1.88 4.85
N ASN A 64 -0.95 -1.98 3.87
CA ASN A 64 0.49 -2.07 4.14
C ASN A 64 1.04 -0.81 4.82
N ASN A 65 0.62 0.38 4.38
CA ASN A 65 1.04 1.64 5.00
C ASN A 65 0.57 1.72 6.45
N LEU A 66 -0.68 1.34 6.71
CA LEU A 66 -1.22 1.26 8.07
C LEU A 66 -0.43 0.28 8.94
N GLN A 67 -0.19 -0.94 8.46
CA GLN A 67 0.56 -1.95 9.22
C GLN A 67 1.99 -1.48 9.52
N LYS A 68 2.68 -0.85 8.57
CA LYS A 68 4.04 -0.30 8.76
C LYS A 68 4.08 0.87 9.74
N SER A 69 2.98 1.61 9.90
CA SER A 69 2.90 2.75 10.81
C SER A 69 2.88 2.36 12.30
N ASN A 70 2.72 1.07 12.62
CA ASN A 70 2.65 0.53 13.99
C ASN A 70 1.57 1.22 14.85
N ASN A 71 0.47 1.67 14.25
CA ASN A 71 -0.64 2.35 14.93
C ASN A 71 -1.70 1.39 15.51
N GLY A 72 -1.37 0.11 15.66
CA GLY A 72 -2.29 -0.94 16.09
C GLY A 72 -3.06 -1.63 14.96
N PHE A 73 -2.95 -1.16 13.72
CA PHE A 73 -3.47 -1.88 12.56
C PHE A 73 -2.59 -3.09 12.21
N SER A 74 -3.20 -4.25 11.97
CA SER A 74 -2.54 -5.42 11.41
C SER A 74 -3.49 -6.19 10.50
N PHE A 75 -2.95 -6.88 9.50
CA PHE A 75 -3.75 -7.73 8.62
C PHE A 75 -2.90 -8.90 8.08
N THR A 76 -3.58 -10.00 7.73
CA THR A 76 -2.98 -11.12 7.01
C THR A 76 -3.72 -11.38 5.71
N TYR A 77 -3.01 -11.96 4.75
CA TYR A 77 -3.55 -12.26 3.45
C TYR A 77 -2.86 -13.51 2.88
N SER A 78 -3.56 -14.17 1.96
CA SER A 78 -3.00 -15.18 1.07
C SER A 78 -3.11 -14.73 -0.39
N ILE A 79 -2.38 -15.40 -1.26
CA ILE A 79 -2.53 -15.28 -2.72
C ILE A 79 -3.34 -16.49 -3.16
N HIS A 80 -4.56 -16.25 -3.64
CA HIS A 80 -5.46 -17.26 -4.17
C HIS A 80 -5.37 -17.30 -5.69
N ASP A 81 -5.33 -18.50 -6.28
CA ASP A 81 -5.15 -18.66 -7.74
C ASP A 81 -6.26 -17.99 -8.54
N ASP A 82 -7.51 -18.09 -8.07
CA ASP A 82 -8.67 -17.50 -8.76
C ASP A 82 -8.95 -16.02 -8.43
N PHE A 83 -8.52 -15.53 -7.25
CA PHE A 83 -8.97 -14.23 -6.70
C PHE A 83 -7.84 -13.23 -6.45
N GLY A 84 -6.58 -13.66 -6.55
CA GLY A 84 -5.42 -12.84 -6.20
C GLY A 84 -5.30 -12.63 -4.69
N ILE A 85 -5.05 -11.39 -4.25
CA ILE A 85 -4.85 -11.08 -2.83
C ILE A 85 -6.16 -11.24 -2.06
N PHE A 86 -6.23 -12.27 -1.23
CA PHE A 86 -7.38 -12.59 -0.40
C PHE A 86 -7.13 -12.16 1.05
N LEU A 87 -8.01 -11.32 1.60
CA LEU A 87 -7.89 -10.80 2.95
C LEU A 87 -8.38 -11.84 3.96
N GLU A 88 -7.50 -12.29 4.86
CA GLU A 88 -7.80 -13.37 5.81
C GLU A 88 -8.15 -12.85 7.19
N SER A 89 -7.37 -11.89 7.70
CA SER A 89 -7.58 -11.33 9.02
C SER A 89 -7.26 -9.85 9.08
N VAL A 90 -7.94 -9.13 9.98
CA VAL A 90 -7.63 -7.74 10.35
C VAL A 90 -7.66 -7.65 11.87
N ASN A 91 -6.67 -6.99 12.46
CA ASN A 91 -6.53 -6.80 13.91
C ASN A 91 -6.71 -8.10 14.72
N ARG A 92 -6.08 -9.19 14.22
CA ARG A 92 -6.10 -10.56 14.80
C ARG A 92 -7.47 -11.25 14.78
N VAL A 93 -8.46 -10.69 14.10
CA VAL A 93 -9.76 -11.35 13.87
C VAL A 93 -9.75 -11.96 12.46
N ALA A 94 -9.76 -13.29 12.39
CA ALA A 94 -9.69 -14.05 11.16
C ALA A 94 -11.09 -14.46 10.67
N ALA A 95 -11.28 -14.44 9.35
CA ALA A 95 -12.41 -15.09 8.70
C ALA A 95 -12.37 -16.60 8.91
N SER A 96 -13.54 -17.24 8.94
CA SER A 96 -13.68 -18.67 9.22
C SER A 96 -14.84 -19.26 8.41
N ASN A 97 -14.54 -20.31 7.64
CA ASN A 97 -15.56 -21.07 6.92
C ASN A 97 -16.47 -21.85 7.87
N GLU A 98 -15.94 -22.34 8.99
CA GLU A 98 -16.70 -23.08 10.00
C GLU A 98 -17.69 -22.15 10.72
N ASP A 99 -17.24 -20.95 11.10
CA ASP A 99 -18.08 -19.95 11.78
C ASP A 99 -18.90 -19.09 10.82
N GLN A 100 -18.74 -19.31 9.51
CA GLN A 100 -19.35 -18.54 8.44
C GLN A 100 -19.07 -17.04 8.50
N THR A 101 -17.83 -16.66 8.86
CA THR A 101 -17.40 -15.26 9.02
C THR A 101 -16.42 -14.84 7.93
N TYR A 102 -16.54 -13.59 7.48
CA TYR A 102 -15.67 -13.00 6.46
C TYR A 102 -15.42 -11.51 6.68
N TRP A 103 -14.41 -11.01 5.97
CA TRP A 103 -14.15 -9.58 5.82
C TRP A 103 -14.82 -9.06 4.55
N GLU A 104 -15.84 -8.23 4.73
CA GLU A 104 -16.49 -7.52 3.66
C GLU A 104 -15.84 -6.16 3.44
N LEU A 105 -15.64 -5.79 2.18
CA LEU A 105 -15.06 -4.52 1.77
C LEU A 105 -16.19 -3.57 1.35
N LEU A 106 -16.26 -2.42 2.00
CA LEU A 106 -17.26 -1.39 1.74
C LEU A 106 -16.59 -0.05 1.48
N THR A 107 -17.24 0.81 0.70
CA THR A 107 -16.94 2.24 0.60
C THR A 107 -18.15 3.05 1.05
N GLU A 108 -17.91 4.19 1.69
CA GLU A 108 -18.96 5.15 2.01
C GLU A 108 -19.13 6.17 0.89
N SER A 109 -20.35 6.28 0.37
CA SER A 109 -20.72 7.28 -0.64
C SER A 109 -22.09 7.87 -0.30
N GLU A 110 -22.16 9.20 -0.20
CA GLU A 110 -23.41 9.93 0.09
C GLU A 110 -24.14 9.43 1.36
N GLY A 111 -23.39 8.99 2.37
CA GLY A 111 -23.92 8.44 3.63
C GLY A 111 -24.40 6.99 3.55
N ASN A 112 -24.19 6.32 2.42
CA ASN A 112 -24.50 4.90 2.24
C ASN A 112 -23.22 4.05 2.19
N LEU A 113 -23.28 2.86 2.79
CA LEU A 113 -22.23 1.85 2.63
C LEU A 113 -22.51 1.00 1.39
N ILE A 114 -21.59 1.04 0.44
CA ILE A 114 -21.66 0.29 -0.81
C ILE A 114 -20.64 -0.83 -0.75
N ARG A 115 -21.08 -2.07 -0.98
CA ARG A 115 -20.20 -3.23 -1.06
C ARG A 115 -19.36 -3.17 -2.32
N LEU A 116 -18.06 -3.38 -2.17
CA LEU A 116 -17.13 -3.52 -3.28
C LEU A 116 -17.21 -4.95 -3.85
N ASP A 117 -17.22 -5.04 -5.17
CA ASP A 117 -17.25 -6.29 -5.93
C ASP A 117 -15.85 -6.78 -6.35
N ILE A 118 -14.81 -6.06 -5.94
CA ILE A 118 -13.40 -6.39 -6.20
C ILE A 118 -12.56 -6.38 -4.91
N GLY A 119 -11.47 -7.14 -4.92
CA GLY A 119 -10.60 -7.35 -3.76
C GLY A 119 -9.61 -6.21 -3.48
N VAL A 120 -8.93 -6.30 -2.33
CA VAL A 120 -7.94 -5.31 -1.87
C VAL A 120 -6.78 -5.10 -2.87
N GLY A 121 -6.46 -6.11 -3.67
CA GLY A 121 -5.40 -6.07 -4.67
C GLY A 121 -5.75 -5.30 -5.95
N CYS A 122 -7.03 -5.02 -6.20
CA CYS A 122 -7.49 -4.37 -7.43
C CYS A 122 -8.19 -3.05 -7.18
N TYR A 123 -8.86 -2.90 -6.03
CA TYR A 123 -9.59 -1.68 -5.73
C TYR A 123 -8.65 -0.48 -5.56
N GLN A 124 -8.91 0.61 -6.27
CA GLN A 124 -8.16 1.86 -6.22
C GLN A 124 -8.98 2.90 -5.44
N PRO A 125 -8.60 3.23 -4.18
CA PRO A 125 -9.30 4.23 -3.41
C PRO A 125 -9.16 5.63 -4.04
N LYS A 126 -10.22 6.43 -3.92
CA LYS A 126 -10.26 7.83 -4.32
C LYS A 126 -9.77 8.74 -3.18
N LYS A 127 -9.44 9.97 -3.55
CA LYS A 127 -9.08 11.01 -2.58
C LYS A 127 -10.21 11.23 -1.56
N ASP A 128 -9.84 11.26 -0.29
CA ASP A 128 -10.73 11.47 0.86
C ASP A 128 -11.81 10.38 1.02
N GLU A 129 -11.70 9.27 0.29
CA GLU A 129 -12.63 8.14 0.38
C GLU A 129 -12.56 7.47 1.76
N HIS A 130 -13.71 7.01 2.21
CA HIS A 130 -13.83 6.26 3.46
C HIS A 130 -14.15 4.80 3.16
N ILE A 131 -13.16 3.95 3.42
CA ILE A 131 -13.26 2.50 3.29
C ILE A 131 -13.65 1.89 4.62
N VAL A 132 -14.51 0.88 4.61
CA VAL A 132 -14.87 0.10 5.79
C VAL A 132 -14.54 -1.37 5.53
N LEU A 133 -13.72 -1.95 6.40
CA LEU A 133 -13.49 -3.40 6.46
C LEU A 133 -14.43 -3.95 7.53
N ARG A 134 -15.53 -4.58 7.12
CA ARG A 134 -16.57 -5.10 8.01
C ARG A 134 -16.38 -6.60 8.25
N PHE A 135 -16.17 -7.01 9.50
CA PHE A 135 -16.23 -8.41 9.89
C PHE A 135 -17.68 -8.80 10.16
N THR A 136 -18.19 -9.75 9.39
CA THR A 136 -19.61 -10.16 9.42
C THR A 136 -19.77 -11.64 9.05
N THR A 137 -21.00 -12.13 9.04
CA THR A 137 -21.34 -13.51 8.67
C THR A 137 -22.09 -13.57 7.33
N TRP A 138 -21.98 -14.68 6.59
CA TRP A 138 -22.78 -14.92 5.38
C TRP A 138 -24.00 -15.80 5.64
N LYS A 139 -24.53 -15.82 6.87
CA LYS A 139 -25.70 -16.64 7.22
C LYS A 139 -26.83 -16.43 6.22
N ILE A 140 -27.23 -17.53 5.60
CA ILE A 140 -28.40 -17.65 4.72
C ILE A 140 -29.65 -17.70 5.60
#